data_AF-A0AAW5LRL2-F1
#
_entry.id   AF-A0AAW5LRL2-F1
#
_cell.length_a   1.000
_cell.length_b   1.000
_cell.length_c   1.000
_cell.angle_alpha   90.00
_cell.angle_beta   90.00
_cell.angle_gamma   90.00
#
_symmetry.space_group_name_H-M   'P 1'
#
loop_
_entity.id
_entity.type
_entity.pdbx_description
1 polymer ?
#
loop_
_entity_poly.entity_id
_entity_poly.type
_entity_poly.pdbx_seq_one_letter_code
_entity_poly.pdbx_strand_id
1 'polypeptide(L)'
;MANSKKQKQLSISKLKSEKIYTWFNEKGVGSKKYRDIISEKLNKSRVTLFRDRDKLIKIAEEENEFAALAKVFTIYELNEIIEVFNDYQDAPPEEKESKEEKHQRKLESQKEKVNRSLNDMGMKPLKEEEYRINKNDSE
;
A
#
# COMPACT_ATOMS: atom_id res chain seq x y z
N MET A 1 -7.05 13.94 40.11
CA MET A 1 -6.64 14.71 38.91
C MET A 1 -5.66 13.86 38.11
N ALA A 2 -5.84 13.79 36.79
CA ALA A 2 -5.26 12.76 35.91
C ALA A 2 -3.74 12.92 35.70
N ASN A 3 -3.00 11.82 35.86
CA ASN A 3 -1.61 11.69 35.44
C ASN A 3 -1.53 11.73 33.90
N SER A 4 -1.43 12.92 33.30
CA SER A 4 -1.12 13.05 31.87
C SER A 4 0.37 12.75 31.67
N LYS A 5 0.68 11.48 31.37
CA LYS A 5 2.02 11.07 30.91
C LYS A 5 2.35 11.86 29.65
N LYS A 6 3.10 12.96 29.80
CA LYS A 6 3.66 13.71 28.67
C LYS A 6 4.63 12.78 27.94
N GLN A 7 4.19 12.24 26.82
CA GLN A 7 5.03 11.46 25.92
C GLN A 7 6.18 12.35 25.42
N LYS A 8 7.40 11.81 25.42
CA LYS A 8 8.60 12.49 24.91
C LYS A 8 8.34 12.87 23.45
N GLN A 9 8.41 14.15 23.12
CA GLN A 9 8.24 14.62 21.74
C GLN A 9 9.39 14.04 20.89
N LEU A 10 9.03 13.25 19.88
CA LEU A 10 9.98 12.77 18.88
C LEU A 10 10.48 13.98 18.08
N SER A 11 11.79 14.20 18.01
CA SER A 11 12.40 15.21 17.14
C SER A 11 12.45 14.68 15.70
N ILE A 12 11.30 14.46 15.08
CA ILE A 12 11.21 14.19 13.65
C ILE A 12 11.34 15.56 12.95
N SER A 13 12.16 15.65 11.90
CA SER A 13 12.18 16.89 11.11
C SER A 13 10.78 17.10 10.52
N LYS A 14 10.28 18.34 10.50
CA LYS A 14 8.93 18.67 9.98
C LYS A 14 8.63 18.01 8.63
N LEU A 15 9.64 17.99 7.77
CA LEU A 15 9.59 17.41 6.42
C LEU A 15 9.44 15.87 6.41
N LYS A 16 9.97 15.16 7.42
CA LYS A 16 9.76 13.72 7.59
C LYS A 16 8.37 13.42 8.12
N SER A 17 7.85 14.23 9.06
CA SER A 17 6.50 14.04 9.60
C SER A 17 5.41 14.26 8.55
N GLU A 18 5.56 15.26 7.69
CA GLU A 18 4.64 15.50 6.55
C GLU A 18 4.62 14.29 5.60
N LYS A 19 5.80 13.79 5.22
CA LYS A 19 5.91 12.61 4.35
C LYS A 19 5.26 11.36 4.95
N ILE A 20 5.49 11.11 6.25
CA ILE A 20 4.89 9.97 6.95
C ILE A 20 3.37 10.13 7.02
N TYR A 21 2.87 11.33 7.31
CA TYR A 21 1.44 11.62 7.34
C TYR A 21 0.78 11.37 5.97
N THR A 22 1.33 11.94 4.90
CA THR A 22 0.81 11.74 3.54
C THR A 22 0.86 10.28 3.15
N TRP A 23 1.99 9.60 3.40
CA TRP A 23 2.13 8.18 3.12
C TRP A 23 1.12 7.33 3.89
N PHE A 24 0.94 7.57 5.19
CA PHE A 24 0.04 6.79 6.03
C PHE A 24 -1.40 6.89 5.52
N ASN A 25 -1.83 8.09 5.14
CA ASN A 25 -3.18 8.36 4.65
C ASN A 25 -3.44 7.78 3.24
N GLU A 26 -2.47 7.87 2.34
CA GLU A 26 -2.64 7.48 0.94
C GLU A 26 -2.29 6.00 0.68
N LYS A 27 -1.14 5.55 1.19
CA LYS A 27 -0.56 4.23 0.91
C LYS A 27 -0.65 3.29 2.09
N GLY A 28 -0.38 3.76 3.30
CA GLY A 28 -0.42 2.96 4.53
C GLY A 28 -1.79 2.32 4.76
N VAL A 29 -2.82 3.12 4.97
CA VAL A 29 -4.20 2.64 5.18
C VAL A 29 -4.91 2.35 3.85
N GLY A 30 -4.57 3.09 2.79
CA GLY A 30 -5.19 2.97 1.47
C GLY A 30 -4.86 1.68 0.73
N SER A 31 -3.63 1.16 0.86
CA SER A 31 -3.23 -0.11 0.25
C SER A 31 -3.54 -1.29 1.16
N LYS A 32 -4.08 -2.38 0.62
CA LYS A 32 -4.34 -3.61 1.38
C LYS A 32 -3.06 -4.18 2.01
N LYS A 33 -1.95 -4.21 1.25
CA LYS A 33 -0.66 -4.75 1.70
C LYS A 33 -0.16 -4.03 2.95
N TYR A 34 0.04 -2.71 2.86
CA TYR A 34 0.57 -1.91 3.96
C TYR A 34 -0.40 -1.85 5.14
N ARG A 35 -1.72 -1.84 4.90
CA ARG A 35 -2.72 -1.87 5.97
C ARG A 35 -2.66 -3.16 6.77
N ASP A 36 -2.50 -4.31 6.11
CA ASP A 36 -2.39 -5.60 6.79
C ASP A 36 -1.10 -5.67 7.62
N ILE A 37 0.04 -5.20 7.08
CA ILE A 37 1.32 -5.11 7.81
C ILE A 37 1.21 -4.20 9.04
N ILE A 38 0.64 -3.00 8.88
CA ILE A 38 0.44 -2.05 9.99
C ILE A 38 -0.51 -2.63 11.03
N SER A 39 -1.57 -3.32 10.59
CA SER A 39 -2.56 -3.97 11.47
C SER A 39 -1.90 -5.03 12.35
N GLU A 40 -0.99 -5.83 11.78
CA GLU A 40 -0.21 -6.83 12.50
C GLU A 40 0.79 -6.20 13.47
N LYS A 41 1.63 -5.27 12.99
CA LYS A 41 2.65 -4.59 13.82
C LYS A 41 2.06 -3.81 14.99
N LEU A 42 0.94 -3.12 14.76
CA LEU A 42 0.26 -2.34 15.81
C LEU A 42 -0.71 -3.17 16.64
N ASN A 43 -0.91 -4.46 16.31
CA ASN A 43 -1.93 -5.32 16.90
C ASN A 43 -3.32 -4.65 16.97
N LYS A 44 -3.67 -3.94 15.88
CA LYS A 44 -4.91 -3.16 15.75
C LYS A 44 -5.77 -3.76 14.65
N SER A 45 -7.09 -3.72 14.84
CA SER A 45 -8.00 -4.10 13.76
C SER A 45 -7.91 -3.11 12.58
N ARG A 46 -8.18 -3.60 11.36
CA ARG A 46 -8.27 -2.74 10.16
C ARG A 46 -9.26 -1.58 10.33
N VAL A 47 -10.37 -1.83 11.01
CA VAL A 47 -11.40 -0.81 11.29
C VAL A 47 -10.84 0.28 12.20
N THR A 48 -10.02 -0.09 13.18
CA THR A 48 -9.32 0.87 14.04
C THR A 48 -8.37 1.75 13.24
N LEU A 49 -7.64 1.20 12.27
CA LEU A 49 -6.74 1.98 11.40
C LEU A 49 -7.48 3.01 10.54
N PHE A 50 -8.66 2.67 10.01
CA PHE A 50 -9.50 3.65 9.30
C PHE A 50 -9.97 4.78 10.22
N ARG A 51 -10.38 4.44 11.45
CA ARG A 51 -10.76 5.45 12.44
C ARG A 51 -9.59 6.33 12.85
N ASP A 52 -8.40 5.76 12.97
CA ASP A 52 -7.18 6.50 13.29
C ASP A 52 -6.80 7.44 12.14
N ARG A 53 -6.97 7.01 10.88
CA ARG A 53 -6.85 7.88 9.69
C ARG A 53 -7.83 9.06 9.73
N ASP A 54 -9.11 8.80 10.02
CA ASP A 54 -10.12 9.87 10.07
C ASP A 54 -9.81 10.88 11.19
N LYS A 55 -9.30 10.40 12.34
CA LYS A 55 -8.84 11.27 13.43
C LYS A 55 -7.61 12.09 13.04
N LEU A 56 -6.66 11.49 12.34
CA LEU A 56 -5.46 12.20 11.85
C LEU A 56 -5.85 13.37 10.94
N ILE A 57 -6.75 13.13 9.99
CA ILE A 57 -7.20 14.17 9.04
C ILE A 57 -7.82 15.35 9.80
N LYS A 58 -8.75 15.07 10.73
CA LYS A 58 -9.40 16.11 11.53
C LYS A 58 -8.42 16.94 12.37
N ILE A 59 -7.45 16.29 13.01
CA ILE A 59 -6.49 16.99 13.87
C ILE A 59 -5.47 17.76 13.01
N ALA A 60 -5.11 17.24 11.84
CA ALA A 60 -4.20 17.92 10.92
C ALA A 60 -4.84 19.19 10.31
N GLU A 61 -6.16 19.20 10.10
CA GLU A 61 -6.91 20.39 9.67
C GLU A 61 -6.89 21.51 10.73
N GLU A 62 -6.88 21.17 12.02
CA GLU A 62 -6.93 22.14 13.12
C GLU A 62 -5.54 22.65 13.57
N GLU A 63 -4.52 21.79 13.49
CA GLU A 63 -3.18 22.11 14.01
C GLU A 63 -2.09 21.95 12.95
N ASN A 64 -1.52 20.74 12.84
CA ASN A 64 -0.53 20.35 11.85
C ASN A 64 -0.36 18.82 11.84
N GLU A 65 0.30 18.31 10.81
CA GLU A 65 0.52 16.89 10.57
C GLU A 65 1.33 16.23 11.70
N PHE A 66 2.31 16.94 12.25
CA PHE A 66 3.14 16.45 13.35
C PHE A 66 2.32 16.25 14.64
N ALA A 67 1.49 17.22 15.00
CA ALA A 67 0.63 17.18 16.17
C ALA A 67 -0.47 16.13 16.00
N ALA A 68 -1.00 15.97 14.79
CA ALA A 68 -1.92 14.88 14.46
C ALA A 68 -1.28 13.52 14.74
N LEU A 69 -0.09 13.26 14.19
CA LEU A 69 0.65 12.01 14.42
C LEU A 69 0.95 11.77 15.90
N ALA A 70 1.41 12.81 16.62
CA ALA A 70 1.74 12.72 18.04
C ALA A 70 0.52 12.54 18.97
N LYS A 71 -0.67 12.96 18.54
CA LYS A 71 -1.91 12.82 19.34
C LYS A 71 -2.64 11.51 19.06
N VAL A 72 -2.62 11.03 17.81
CA VAL A 72 -3.34 9.81 17.43
C VAL A 72 -2.55 8.56 17.79
N PHE A 73 -1.23 8.60 17.67
CA PHE A 73 -0.37 7.46 17.92
C PHE A 73 0.50 7.66 19.15
N THR A 74 0.73 6.57 19.87
CA THR A 74 1.77 6.50 20.89
C THR A 74 3.15 6.45 20.25
N ILE A 75 4.19 6.74 21.04
CA ILE A 75 5.59 6.66 20.58
C ILE A 75 5.92 5.28 19.98
N TYR A 76 5.43 4.21 20.59
CA TYR A 76 5.65 2.85 20.09
C TYR A 76 5.04 2.67 18.69
N GLU A 77 3.77 3.06 18.53
CA GLU A 77 3.08 2.93 17.25
C GLU A 77 3.70 3.82 16.17
N LEU A 78 4.17 5.01 16.54
CA LEU A 78 4.91 5.88 15.63
C LEU A 78 6.21 5.24 15.17
N ASN A 79 6.96 4.58 16.05
CA ASN A 79 8.18 3.88 15.67
C ASN A 79 7.87 2.74 14.68
N GLU A 80 6.85 1.94 14.93
CA GLU A 80 6.42 0.88 14.00
C GLU A 80 5.97 1.45 12.65
N ILE A 81 5.22 2.55 12.64
CA ILE A 81 4.80 3.25 11.41
C ILE A 81 6.03 3.78 10.66
N ILE A 82 7.02 4.32 11.38
CA ILE A 82 8.27 4.81 10.79
C ILE A 82 9.07 3.67 10.18
N GLU A 83 9.14 2.50 10.82
CA GLU A 83 9.79 1.33 10.25
C GLU A 83 9.12 0.91 8.93
N VAL A 84 7.79 0.76 8.92
CA VAL A 84 7.08 0.39 7.69
C VAL A 84 7.21 1.48 6.61
N PHE A 85 7.26 2.75 7.01
CA PHE A 85 7.52 3.86 6.10
C PHE A 85 8.93 3.82 5.53
N ASN A 86 9.95 3.52 6.35
CA ASN A 86 11.32 3.37 5.89
C ASN A 86 11.44 2.15 4.97
N ASP A 87 10.83 1.01 5.32
CA ASP A 87 10.76 -0.15 4.44
C ASP A 87 10.08 0.19 3.10
N TYR A 88 9.10 1.09 3.09
CA TYR A 88 8.48 1.62 1.88
C TYR A 88 9.41 2.57 1.09
N GLN A 89 10.28 3.32 1.75
CA GLN A 89 11.27 4.20 1.10
C GLN A 89 12.49 3.42 0.59
N ASP A 90 12.93 2.40 1.33
CA ASP A 90 14.00 1.46 0.98
C ASP A 90 13.52 0.35 0.04
N ALA A 91 12.20 0.14 -0.07
CA ALA A 91 11.64 -0.71 -1.11
C ALA A 91 12.17 -0.22 -2.47
N PRO A 92 12.85 -1.10 -3.24
CA PRO A 92 13.44 -0.73 -4.50
C PRO A 92 12.40 -0.07 -5.42
N PRO A 93 12.80 0.78 -6.37
CA PRO A 93 11.92 1.31 -7.42
C PRO A 93 11.17 0.23 -8.25
N GLU A 94 11.41 -1.05 -7.99
CA GLU A 94 10.80 -2.24 -8.59
C GLU A 94 9.38 -2.56 -8.09
N GLU A 95 8.84 -1.90 -7.05
CA GLU A 95 7.38 -1.92 -6.78
C GLU A 95 6.57 -0.97 -7.69
N LYS A 96 7.23 -0.30 -8.63
CA LYS A 96 6.59 0.03 -9.90
C LYS A 96 6.82 -1.15 -10.83
N GLU A 97 5.98 -2.19 -10.76
CA GLU A 97 5.93 -3.17 -11.85
C GLU A 97 5.86 -2.36 -13.16
N SER A 98 6.86 -2.50 -14.02
CA SER A 98 6.86 -1.82 -15.31
C SER A 98 5.55 -2.18 -16.02
N LYS A 99 5.03 -1.28 -16.86
CA LYS A 99 3.90 -1.61 -17.74
C LYS A 99 4.16 -2.94 -18.47
N GLU A 100 5.42 -3.27 -18.73
CA GLU A 100 5.85 -4.54 -19.34
C GLU A 100 5.61 -5.76 -18.46
N GLU A 101 5.93 -5.76 -17.17
CA GLU A 101 5.71 -6.92 -16.29
C GLU A 101 4.23 -7.16 -15.99
N LYS A 102 3.45 -6.08 -15.83
CA LYS A 102 1.98 -6.17 -15.77
C LYS A 102 1.39 -6.71 -17.06
N HIS A 103 1.93 -6.31 -18.21
CA HIS A 103 1.52 -6.81 -19.51
C HIS A 103 1.88 -8.30 -19.67
N GLN A 104 3.07 -8.71 -19.26
CA GLN A 104 3.52 -10.11 -19.29
C GLN A 104 2.62 -11.01 -18.43
N ARG A 105 2.36 -10.65 -17.16
CA ARG A 105 1.45 -11.42 -16.29
C ARG A 105 0.02 -11.48 -16.82
N LYS A 106 -0.47 -10.40 -17.44
CA LYS A 106 -1.81 -10.39 -18.06
C LYS A 106 -1.86 -11.30 -19.28
N LEU A 107 -0.79 -11.36 -20.07
CA LEU A 107 -0.66 -12.27 -21.20
C LEU A 107 -0.62 -13.73 -20.74
N GLU A 108 0.15 -14.05 -19.70
CA GLU A 108 0.22 -15.39 -19.12
C GLU A 108 -1.13 -15.85 -18.56
N SER A 109 -1.84 -14.97 -17.84
CA SER A 109 -3.17 -15.26 -17.32
C SER A 109 -4.21 -15.46 -18.44
N GLN A 110 -4.08 -14.74 -19.57
CA GLN A 110 -4.91 -14.97 -20.76
C GLN A 110 -4.57 -16.30 -21.44
N LYS A 111 -3.28 -16.63 -21.60
CA LYS A 111 -2.83 -17.91 -22.17
C LYS A 111 -3.38 -19.09 -21.38
N GLU A 112 -3.31 -19.03 -20.05
CA GLU A 112 -3.81 -20.10 -19.18
C GLU A 112 -5.32 -20.31 -19.33
N LYS A 113 -6.10 -19.22 -19.39
CA LYS A 113 -7.56 -19.29 -19.58
C LYS A 113 -7.94 -19.82 -20.96
N VAL A 114 -7.27 -19.36 -22.01
CA VAL A 114 -7.50 -19.81 -23.39
C VAL A 114 -7.13 -21.28 -23.52
N ASN A 115 -6.00 -21.73 -22.95
CA ASN A 115 -5.59 -23.13 -23.02
C ASN A 115 -6.50 -24.06 -22.23
N ARG A 116 -7.02 -23.63 -21.06
CA ARG A 116 -8.07 -24.40 -20.36
C ARG A 116 -9.33 -24.51 -21.23
N SER A 117 -9.79 -23.39 -21.79
CA SER A 117 -10.97 -23.37 -22.66
C SER A 117 -10.79 -24.25 -23.93
N LEU A 118 -9.59 -24.30 -24.52
CA LEU A 118 -9.29 -25.13 -25.69
C LEU A 118 -9.21 -26.62 -25.32
N ASN A 119 -8.61 -26.95 -24.18
CA ASN A 119 -8.55 -28.32 -23.68
C ASN A 119 -9.95 -28.85 -23.34
N ASP A 120 -10.83 -28.02 -22.78
CA ASP A 120 -12.22 -28.37 -22.50
C ASP A 120 -13.03 -28.62 -23.79
N MET A 121 -12.61 -28.02 -24.91
CA MET A 121 -13.16 -28.26 -26.25
C MET A 121 -12.43 -29.38 -27.03
N GLY A 122 -11.47 -30.09 -26.40
CA GLY A 122 -10.70 -31.16 -27.03
C GLY A 122 -9.70 -30.69 -28.10
N MET A 123 -9.37 -29.40 -28.12
CA MET A 123 -8.43 -28.79 -29.07
C MET A 123 -7.03 -28.68 -28.46
N LYS A 124 -6.01 -28.65 -29.33
CA LYS A 124 -4.60 -28.53 -28.93
C LYS A 124 -4.31 -27.11 -28.42
N PRO A 125 -3.42 -26.95 -27.41
CA PRO A 125 -3.05 -25.63 -26.90
C PRO A 125 -2.30 -24.81 -27.97
N LEU A 126 -2.56 -23.51 -28.00
CA LEU A 126 -1.96 -22.59 -28.96
C LEU A 126 -0.47 -22.37 -28.65
N LYS A 127 0.34 -22.18 -29.70
CA LYS A 127 1.78 -21.90 -29.54
C LYS A 127 2.00 -20.41 -29.29
N GLU A 128 3.11 -20.07 -28.65
CA GLU A 128 3.45 -18.73 -28.16
C GLU A 128 3.41 -17.62 -29.25
N GLU A 129 3.64 -18.00 -30.50
CA GLU A 129 3.63 -17.13 -31.68
C GLU A 129 2.21 -16.69 -32.10
N GLU A 130 1.18 -17.49 -31.82
CA GLU A 130 -0.20 -17.25 -32.27
C GLU A 130 -0.94 -16.23 -31.39
N TYR A 131 -0.46 -16.00 -30.16
CA TYR A 131 -1.05 -15.02 -29.24
C TYR A 131 -0.70 -13.55 -29.60
N ARG A 132 0.27 -13.33 -30.50
CA ARG A 132 0.72 -11.98 -30.89
C ARG A 132 -0.05 -11.38 -32.08
N ILE A 133 -0.87 -12.16 -32.77
CA ILE A 133 -1.42 -11.81 -34.10
C ILE A 133 -2.68 -10.90 -34.00
N ASN A 134 -3.42 -10.90 -32.89
CA ASN A 134 -4.68 -10.16 -32.78
C ASN A 134 -4.53 -8.66 -32.42
N LYS A 135 -3.74 -7.91 -33.19
CA LYS A 135 -3.76 -6.43 -33.10
C LYS A 135 -3.69 -5.66 -34.41
N ASN A 136 -3.57 -6.34 -35.56
CA ASN A 136 -3.48 -5.67 -36.86
C ASN A 136 -4.68 -5.91 -37.79
N ASP A 137 -5.70 -6.69 -37.39
CA ASP A 137 -6.88 -6.96 -38.22
C ASP A 137 -8.13 -6.22 -37.72
N SER A 138 -8.00 -4.93 -37.41
CA SER A 138 -9.13 -4.05 -37.11
C SER A 138 -8.90 -2.65 -37.70
N GLU A 139 -8.76 -2.61 -39.02
CA GLU A 139 -9.11 -1.46 -39.87
C GLU A 139 -10.20 -1.88 -40.85
#